data_AF-A0A852WTY5-F1
#
_entry.id   AF-A0A852WTY5-F1
#
_cell.length_a   1.000
_cell.length_b   1.000
_cell.length_c   1.000
_cell.angle_alpha   90.00
_cell.angle_beta   90.00
_cell.angle_gamma   90.00
#
_symmetry.space_group_name_H-M   'P 1'
#
loop_
_entity.id
_entity.type
_entity.pdbx_description
1 polymer ?
#
loop_
_entity_poly.entity_id
_entity_poly.type
_entity_poly.pdbx_seq_one_letter_code
_entity_poly.pdbx_strand_id
1 'polypeptide(L)' 'MDGFFVWNLLAIIVGIAYLAAIVWVVSLIIRSDELNELERWIWAIAVICFPLVGSIVWFAAGPHPFGIRISRDLR' A
#
# COMPACT_ATOMS: atom_id res chain seq x y z
N MET A 1 -13.05 -1.20 -26.93
CA MET A 1 -12.52 -0.57 -25.70
C MET A 1 -11.03 -0.45 -25.89
N ASP A 2 -10.50 0.76 -25.79
CA ASP A 2 -9.08 1.07 -25.85
C ASP A 2 -8.33 0.46 -24.66
N GLY A 3 -7.05 0.12 -24.86
CA GLY A 3 -6.23 -0.51 -23.82
C GLY A 3 -6.09 0.34 -22.56
N PHE A 4 -6.18 1.68 -22.70
CA PHE A 4 -6.17 2.60 -21.56
C PHE A 4 -7.41 2.43 -20.69
N PHE A 5 -8.61 2.34 -21.27
CA PHE A 5 -9.83 2.08 -20.50
C PHE A 5 -9.77 0.77 -19.71
N VAL A 6 -9.32 -0.32 -20.33
CA VAL A 6 -9.20 -1.64 -19.66
C VAL A 6 -8.19 -1.59 -18.52
N TRP A 7 -7.06 -0.93 -18.72
CA TRP A 7 -6.03 -0.77 -17.69
C TRP A 7 -6.54 0.00 -16.47
N ASN A 8 -7.24 1.12 -16.69
CA ASN A 8 -7.82 1.91 -15.60
C ASN A 8 -8.88 1.12 -14.84
N LEU A 9 -9.75 0.38 -15.55
CA LEU A 9 -10.76 -0.46 -14.92
C LEU A 9 -10.12 -1.54 -14.03
N LEU A 10 -9.09 -2.22 -14.52
CA LEU A 10 -8.34 -3.21 -13.74
C LEU A 10 -7.69 -2.57 -12.51
N ALA A 11 -7.06 -1.41 -12.66
CA ALA A 11 -6.44 -0.69 -11.55
C ALA A 11 -7.46 -0.33 -10.46
N ILE A 12 -8.66 0.12 -10.86
CA ILE A 12 -9.76 0.43 -9.92
C ILE A 12 -10.22 -0.84 -9.20
N ILE A 13 -10.46 -1.94 -9.93
CA ILE A 13 -10.89 -3.22 -9.34
C ILE A 13 -9.85 -3.70 -8.32
N VAL A 14 -8.57 -3.68 -8.67
CA VAL A 14 -7.47 -4.07 -7.78
C VAL A 14 -7.41 -3.15 -6.56
N GLY A 15 -7.54 -1.83 -6.74
CA GLY A 15 -7.57 -0.87 -5.65
C GLY A 15 -8.72 -1.12 -4.67
N ILE A 16 -9.93 -1.36 -5.17
CA ILE A 16 -11.09 -1.68 -4.34
C ILE A 16 -10.90 -3.01 -3.61
N ALA A 17 -10.44 -4.06 -4.30
CA ALA A 17 -10.19 -5.36 -3.71
C ALA A 17 -9.13 -5.27 -2.60
N TYR A 18 -8.08 -4.48 -2.81
CA TYR A 18 -7.04 -4.23 -1.81
C TYR A 18 -7.58 -3.53 -0.57
N LEU A 19 -8.38 -2.48 -0.73
CA LEU A 19 -9.04 -1.79 0.39
C LEU A 19 -10.00 -2.72 1.15
N ALA A 20 -10.78 -3.53 0.42
CA ALA A 20 -11.67 -4.52 1.02
C ALA A 20 -10.89 -5.55 1.85
N ALA A 21 -9.73 -6.01 1.37
CA ALA A 21 -8.86 -6.93 2.10
C ALA A 21 -8.32 -6.31 3.41
N ILE A 22 -7.92 -5.03 3.39
CA ILE A 22 -7.49 -4.32 4.60
C ILE A 22 -8.63 -4.27 5.63
N VAL A 23 -9.82 -3.83 5.21
CA VAL A 23 -11.00 -3.75 6.09
C VAL A 23 -11.36 -5.12 6.66
N TRP A 24 -11.31 -6.16 5.83
CA TRP A 24 -11.54 -7.54 6.24
C TRP A 24 -10.57 -7.98 7.33
N VAL A 25 -9.26 -7.81 7.10
CA VAL A 25 -8.22 -8.23 8.05
C VAL A 25 -8.32 -7.45 9.36
N VAL A 26 -8.53 -6.14 9.30
CA VAL A 26 -8.74 -5.31 10.50
C VAL A 26 -9.97 -5.78 11.28
N SER A 27 -11.06 -6.14 10.58
CA SER A 27 -12.27 -6.68 11.22
C SER A 27 -11.99 -8.01 11.94
N LEU A 28 -11.16 -8.88 11.35
CA LEU A 28 -10.73 -10.14 11.98
C LEU A 28 -9.90 -9.87 13.24
N ILE A 29 -8.95 -8.93 13.17
CA ILE A 29 -8.11 -8.56 14.32
C ILE A 29 -8.99 -8.03 15.45
N ILE A 30 -9.91 -7.11 15.14
CA ILE A 30 -10.78 -6.50 16.16
C ILE A 30 -11.67 -7.54 16.84
N ARG A 31 -12.14 -8.54 16.10
CA ARG A 31 -13.00 -9.63 16.59
C ARG A 31 -12.23 -10.80 17.22
N SER A 32 -10.90 -10.78 17.19
CA SER A 32 -10.11 -11.87 17.77
C SER A 32 -10.15 -11.82 19.29
N ASP A 33 -10.57 -12.92 19.90
CA ASP A 33 -10.55 -13.11 21.36
C ASP A 33 -9.18 -13.61 21.86
N GLU A 34 -8.28 -13.99 20.95
CA GLU A 34 -6.94 -14.47 21.27
C GLU A 34 -5.95 -13.33 21.60
N LEU A 35 -6.29 -12.08 21.25
CA LEU A 35 -5.43 -10.92 21.39
C LEU A 35 -5.85 -10.05 22.58
N ASN A 36 -4.87 -9.62 23.38
CA ASN A 36 -5.09 -8.56 24.36
C ASN A 36 -5.44 -7.23 23.64
N GLU A 37 -6.06 -6.28 24.35
CA GLU A 37 -6.49 -4.99 23.80
C GLU A 37 -5.33 -4.23 23.14
N LEU A 38 -4.16 -4.18 23.78
CA LEU A 38 -2.99 -3.50 23.24
C LEU A 38 -2.45 -4.18 21.98
N GLU A 39 -2.37 -5.52 21.96
CA GLU A 39 -1.89 -6.28 20.79
C GLU A 39 -2.82 -6.09 19.59
N ARG A 40 -4.13 -6.09 19.84
CA ARG A 40 -5.17 -5.84 18.84
C ARG A 40 -4.99 -4.49 18.15
N TRP A 41 -4.76 -3.43 18.93
CA TRP A 41 -4.51 -2.10 18.39
C TRP A 41 -3.20 -2.03 17.61
N ILE A 42 -2.11 -2.63 18.11
CA ILE A 42 -0.83 -2.68 17.40
C ILE A 42 -1.00 -3.37 16.04
N TRP A 43 -1.66 -4.53 16.01
CA TRP A 43 -1.86 -5.26 14.76
C TRP A 43 -2.77 -4.54 13.79
N ALA A 44 -3.85 -3.91 14.27
CA ALA A 44 -4.73 -3.11 13.42
C ALA A 44 -3.98 -1.94 12.77
N ILE A 45 -3.21 -1.18 13.56
CA ILE A 45 -2.40 -0.05 13.08
C ILE A 45 -1.32 -0.55 12.12
N ALA A 46 -0.64 -1.65 12.45
CA ALA A 46 0.41 -2.22 11.60
C ALA A 46 -0.13 -2.60 10.21
N VAL A 47 -1.29 -3.25 10.12
CA VAL A 47 -1.93 -3.62 8.84
C VAL A 47 -2.35 -2.38 8.05
N ILE A 48 -2.91 -1.36 8.70
CA ILE A 48 -3.33 -0.11 8.05
C ILE A 48 -2.11 0.67 7.51
N CYS A 49 -1.00 0.68 8.25
CA CYS A 49 0.21 1.42 7.90
C CYS A 49 1.15 0.64 6.96
N PHE A 50 1.01 -0.67 6.85
CA PHE A 50 1.84 -1.51 5.98
C PHE A 50 1.97 -1.01 4.52
N PRO A 51 0.89 -0.53 3.84
CA PRO A 51 0.99 0.00 2.48
C PRO A 51 1.90 1.25 2.38
N LEU A 52 2.01 2.02 3.48
CA LEU A 52 2.87 3.20 3.54
C LEU A 52 4.34 2.81 3.48
N VAL A 53 4.73 1.67 4.09
CA VAL A 53 6.12 1.19 4.05
C VAL A 53 6.55 0.94 2.61
N GLY A 54 5.73 0.25 1.82
CA GLY A 54 6.01 0.02 0.40
C GLY A 54 6.13 1.33 -0.38
N SER A 55 5.23 2.29 -0.11
CA SER A 55 5.25 3.61 -0.72
C SER A 55 6.52 4.40 -0.35
N ILE A 56 6.94 4.38 0.91
CA ILE A 56 8.15 5.03 1.41
C ILE A 56 9.39 4.40 0.80
N VAL A 57 9.48 3.06 0.76
CA VAL A 57 10.60 2.33 0.15
C VAL A 57 10.69 2.66 -1.34
N TRP A 58 9.58 2.64 -2.06
CA TRP A 58 9.56 3.02 -3.47
C TRP A 58 9.94 4.49 -3.67
N PHE A 59 9.52 5.39 -2.79
CA PHE A 59 9.91 6.79 -2.86
C PHE A 59 11.42 6.99 -2.63
N ALA A 60 12.01 6.27 -1.68
CA ALA A 60 13.43 6.40 -1.31
C ALA A 60 14.39 5.62 -2.21
N ALA A 61 13.98 4.46 -2.73
CA ALA A 61 14.81 3.56 -3.53
C ALA A 61 14.33 3.39 -4.98
N GLY A 62 13.24 4.05 -5.36
CA GLY A 62 12.73 4.03 -6.72
C GLY A 62 13.67 4.72 -7.70
N PRO A 63 13.41 4.63 -9.02
CA PRO A 63 14.34 5.10 -10.06
C PRO A 63 14.71 6.59 -10.00
N HIS A 64 13.92 7.40 -9.29
CA HIS A 64 14.15 8.83 -9.11
C HIS A 64 13.86 9.21 -7.66
N PRO A 65 14.73 8.81 -6.70
CA PRO A 65 14.54 9.24 -5.34
C PRO A 65 14.72 10.76 -5.32
N PHE A 66 13.68 11.49 -4.93
CA PHE A 66 13.63 12.96 -4.91
C PHE A 66 13.59 13.69 -6.26
N GLY A 67 13.40 13.00 -7.39
CA GLY A 67 13.36 13.68 -8.70
C GLY A 67 14.68 14.36 -9.09
N ILE A 68 15.77 14.08 -8.37
CA ILE A 68 17.10 14.56 -8.70
C ILE A 68 17.54 13.82 -9.96
N ARG A 69 17.34 14.44 -11.12
CA ARG A 69 18.06 14.06 -12.33
C ARG A 69 19.51 14.42 -12.07
N ILE A 70 20.32 13.45 -11.62
CA ILE A 70 21.77 13.57 -11.75
C ILE A 70 22.00 13.63 -13.26
N SER A 71 22.17 14.84 -13.77
CA SER A 71 22.44 15.10 -15.18
C SER A 71 23.63 14.22 -15.55
N ARG A 72 23.41 13.20 -16.38
CA ARG A 72 24.50 12.47 -17.04
C ARG A 72 25.12 13.34 -18.16
N ASP A 73 25.20 14.65 -17.95
CA ASP A 73 25.77 15.65 -18.85
C ASP A 73 27.30 15.77 -18.68
N LEU A 74 27.95 14.70 -18.23
CA LEU A 74 29.40 14.57 -18.25
C LEU A 74 29.79 13.45 -19.21
N ARG A 75 29.45 13.60 -20.50
CA ARG A 75 30.16 12.92 -21.58
C ARG A 75 30.07 13.68 -22.90
#